data_AF-A0A3N6H1T6-F1
#
_entry.id   AF-A0A3N6H1T6-F1
#
_cell.length_a   1.000
_cell.length_b   1.000
_cell.length_c   1.000
_cell.angle_alpha   90.00
_cell.angle_beta   90.00
_cell.angle_gamma   90.00
#
_symmetry.space_group_name_H-M   'P 1'
#
loop_
_entity.id
_entity.type
_entity.pdbx_description
1 polymer ?
#
loop_
_entity_poly.entity_id
_entity_poly.type
_entity_poly.pdbx_seq_one_letter_code
_entity_poly.pdbx_strand_id
1 'polypeptide(L)'
;MGKASRAKKQRTREESSGWTAAGAARDAHRRRRSTLDLLPGNPFVRAMLTQNNSNRMTELRTVLDRSTVPVPHREDMSFAMTLGKQGLAPPWPAGPQQATDWQIRQTLNVLEQADVCVISPGAHAAVMAAAATLEPADVTTLDRESDIHAPTGFVVLPEPVVLVNRGGGLSDTVAFGWQFISQHQVLPTSTYPGVQLTTFMDRDGPVQPPEWRMVVTQARANHTPLPPFVPDGMYGLRGDRATADQSTEDLASLSAEHRQLNQALNRVARPNAPSEIGEWDGGRIEDVHDDFAARYMFAFWRLASHGTTSIGPVAPRRSPAHPDTTSQRPDRDIRVVRLTHQVPSQRTHPEEAGQGRVYSRRWPVRMHKVRQWYPSTQEHRLIWRGPYIKGPADAPLVMGEKAYLVD
;
A
#
# COMPACT_ATOMS: atom_id res chain seq x y z
N MET A 1 -30.29 25.88 -8.61
CA MET A 1 -30.29 24.42 -8.35
C MET A 1 -29.91 23.70 -9.65
N GLY A 2 -28.83 22.90 -9.72
CA GLY A 2 -28.53 22.15 -10.97
C GLY A 2 -27.13 21.57 -11.19
N LYS A 3 -26.10 21.98 -10.43
CA LYS A 3 -24.72 21.46 -10.60
C LYS A 3 -24.40 20.24 -9.71
N ALA A 4 -24.87 20.23 -8.46
CA ALA A 4 -24.67 19.10 -7.54
C ALA A 4 -25.42 17.82 -7.98
N SER A 5 -26.60 17.98 -8.60
CA SER A 5 -27.38 16.85 -9.15
C SER A 5 -26.71 16.20 -10.37
N ARG A 6 -25.99 16.99 -11.20
CA ARG A 6 -25.23 16.46 -12.34
C ARG A 6 -24.02 15.65 -11.91
N ALA A 7 -23.26 16.09 -10.90
CA ALA A 7 -22.12 15.34 -10.37
C ALA A 7 -22.55 13.98 -9.77
N LYS A 8 -23.68 13.96 -9.04
CA LYS A 8 -24.25 12.72 -8.48
C LYS A 8 -24.72 11.76 -9.58
N LYS A 9 -25.44 12.26 -10.61
CA LYS A 9 -25.88 11.47 -11.78
C LYS A 9 -24.72 10.95 -12.64
N GLN A 10 -23.60 11.66 -12.68
CA GLN A 10 -22.41 11.24 -13.43
C GLN A 10 -21.68 10.09 -12.73
N ARG A 11 -21.55 10.15 -11.39
CA ARG A 11 -21.05 9.01 -10.58
C ARG A 11 -21.92 7.77 -10.72
N THR A 12 -23.26 7.89 -10.62
CA THR A 12 -24.15 6.71 -10.75
C THR A 12 -24.10 6.10 -12.16
N ARG A 13 -23.81 6.89 -13.19
CA ARG A 13 -23.68 6.41 -14.57
C ARG A 13 -22.31 5.77 -14.83
N GLU A 14 -21.26 6.27 -14.18
CA GLU A 14 -19.91 5.67 -14.18
C GLU A 14 -19.86 4.37 -13.35
N GLU A 15 -20.58 4.30 -12.22
CA GLU A 15 -20.79 3.09 -11.42
C GLU A 15 -21.54 1.99 -12.20
N SER A 16 -22.46 2.38 -13.11
CA SER A 16 -23.15 1.43 -14.00
C SER A 16 -22.28 0.94 -15.17
N SER A 17 -21.20 1.65 -15.50
CA SER A 17 -20.21 1.19 -16.48
C SER A 17 -19.12 0.43 -15.74
N GLY A 18 -19.29 -0.89 -15.58
CA GLY A 18 -18.34 -1.74 -14.87
C GLY A 18 -16.87 -1.46 -15.22
N TRP A 19 -15.98 -1.65 -14.24
CA TRP A 19 -14.55 -1.33 -14.35
C TRP A 19 -13.94 -1.77 -15.69
N THR A 20 -13.23 -0.87 -16.36
CA THR A 20 -12.44 -1.20 -17.56
C THR A 20 -11.02 -0.70 -17.41
N ALA A 21 -10.05 -1.51 -17.84
CA ALA A 21 -8.64 -1.15 -17.76
C ALA A 21 -8.31 0.17 -18.48
N ALA A 22 -8.90 0.41 -19.65
CA ALA A 22 -8.70 1.65 -20.39
C ALA A 22 -9.37 2.88 -19.72
N GLY A 23 -10.50 2.67 -19.04
CA GLY A 23 -11.16 3.73 -18.25
C GLY A 23 -10.31 4.10 -17.03
N ALA A 24 -9.88 3.09 -16.27
CA ALA A 24 -9.01 3.27 -15.11
C ALA A 24 -7.68 3.96 -15.49
N ALA A 25 -7.04 3.54 -16.59
CA ALA A 25 -5.81 4.17 -17.06
C ALA A 25 -6.00 5.66 -17.38
N ARG A 26 -7.04 6.02 -18.14
CA ARG A 26 -7.34 7.43 -18.45
C ARG A 26 -7.63 8.26 -17.20
N ASP A 27 -8.37 7.70 -16.23
CA ASP A 27 -8.64 8.39 -14.97
C ASP A 27 -7.35 8.60 -14.16
N ALA A 28 -6.53 7.55 -14.01
CA ALA A 28 -5.24 7.62 -13.33
C ALA A 28 -4.33 8.69 -13.97
N HIS A 29 -4.20 8.70 -15.30
CA HIS A 29 -3.41 9.70 -16.03
C HIS A 29 -3.91 11.12 -15.73
N ARG A 30 -5.22 11.35 -15.86
CA ARG A 30 -5.84 12.66 -15.64
C ARG A 30 -5.66 13.14 -14.20
N ARG A 31 -5.91 12.26 -13.22
CA ARG A 31 -5.76 12.59 -11.80
C ARG A 31 -4.31 12.85 -11.43
N ARG A 32 -3.37 12.06 -11.96
CA ARG A 32 -1.92 12.28 -11.79
C ARG A 32 -1.51 13.65 -12.35
N ARG A 33 -1.91 13.96 -13.59
CA ARG A 33 -1.64 15.26 -14.23
C ARG A 33 -2.19 16.42 -13.39
N SER A 34 -3.47 16.34 -13.01
CA SER A 34 -4.09 17.36 -12.16
C SER A 34 -3.42 17.49 -10.79
N THR A 35 -2.87 16.40 -10.25
CA THR A 35 -2.12 16.44 -8.98
C THR A 35 -0.79 17.16 -9.18
N LEU A 36 -0.05 16.87 -10.24
CA LEU A 36 1.18 17.57 -10.59
C LEU A 36 0.97 19.08 -10.78
N ASP A 37 -0.17 19.48 -11.34
CA ASP A 37 -0.49 20.89 -11.54
C ASP A 37 -0.92 21.60 -10.23
N LEU A 38 -1.58 20.87 -9.30
CA LEU A 38 -2.20 21.46 -8.09
C LEU A 38 -1.40 21.30 -6.80
N LEU A 39 -0.47 20.35 -6.74
CA LEU A 39 0.31 20.05 -5.54
C LEU A 39 1.42 21.10 -5.27
N PRO A 40 2.19 21.58 -6.27
CA PRO A 40 3.23 22.59 -6.04
C PRO A 40 2.65 23.86 -5.42
N GLY A 41 3.15 24.24 -4.25
CA GLY A 41 2.73 25.47 -3.57
C GLY A 41 1.33 25.41 -2.93
N ASN A 42 0.66 24.25 -2.87
CA ASN A 42 -0.66 24.15 -2.26
C ASN A 42 -0.60 24.37 -0.73
N PRO A 43 -1.20 25.44 -0.18
CA PRO A 43 -1.06 25.78 1.23
C PRO A 43 -1.82 24.82 2.13
N PHE A 44 -2.93 24.23 1.65
CA PHE A 44 -3.72 23.28 2.44
C PHE A 44 -2.99 21.94 2.59
N VAL A 45 -2.42 21.42 1.49
CA VAL A 45 -1.60 20.19 1.56
C VAL A 45 -0.37 20.43 2.42
N ARG A 46 0.31 21.58 2.26
CA ARG A 46 1.47 21.94 3.09
C ARG A 46 1.12 22.03 4.57
N ALA A 47 0.01 22.66 4.93
CA ALA A 47 -0.45 22.75 6.32
C ALA A 47 -0.73 21.36 6.90
N MET A 48 -1.43 20.50 6.14
CA MET A 48 -1.74 19.12 6.54
C MET A 48 -0.47 18.30 6.79
N LEU A 49 0.48 18.26 5.84
CA LEU A 49 1.73 17.52 6.00
C LEU A 49 2.59 18.08 7.14
N THR A 50 2.59 19.40 7.34
CA THR A 50 3.30 20.04 8.48
C THR A 50 2.70 19.60 9.81
N GLN A 51 1.38 19.51 9.91
CA GLN A 51 0.70 18.98 11.09
C GLN A 51 1.04 17.51 11.32
N ASN A 52 1.01 16.68 10.26
CA ASN A 52 1.35 15.26 10.33
C ASN A 52 2.79 15.05 10.82
N ASN A 53 3.75 15.78 10.24
CA ASN A 53 5.16 15.75 10.69
C ASN A 53 5.30 16.19 12.14
N SER A 54 4.62 17.26 12.55
CA SER A 54 4.67 17.77 13.93
C SER A 54 4.12 16.75 14.93
N ASN A 55 2.99 16.12 14.61
CA ASN A 55 2.37 15.08 15.43
C ASN A 55 3.31 13.88 15.57
N ARG A 56 3.83 13.36 14.46
CA ARG A 56 4.70 12.18 14.46
C ARG A 56 6.01 12.39 15.22
N MET A 57 6.64 13.56 15.04
CA MET A 57 7.85 13.92 15.78
C MET A 57 7.59 14.06 17.28
N THR A 58 6.45 14.65 17.66
CA THR A 58 6.05 14.78 19.07
C THR A 58 5.78 13.42 19.72
N GLU A 59 5.06 12.53 19.02
CA GLU A 59 4.80 11.16 19.49
C GLU A 59 6.10 10.39 19.72
N LEU A 60 6.99 10.38 18.73
CA LEU A 60 8.26 9.66 18.84
C LEU A 60 9.17 10.23 19.91
N ARG A 61 9.26 11.56 20.04
CA ARG A 61 10.02 12.19 21.12
C ARG A 61 9.47 11.77 22.49
N THR A 62 8.14 11.75 22.66
CA THR A 62 7.50 11.32 23.90
C THR A 62 7.80 9.85 24.24
N VAL A 63 7.83 8.96 23.24
CA VAL A 63 8.21 7.56 23.43
C VAL A 63 9.71 7.44 23.76
N LEU A 64 10.57 8.14 23.03
CA LEU A 64 12.02 8.14 23.25
C LEU A 64 12.40 8.72 24.61
N ASP A 65 11.63 9.68 25.14
CA ASP A 65 11.83 10.24 26.46
C ASP A 65 11.64 9.22 27.59
N ARG A 66 10.86 8.15 27.32
CA ARG A 66 10.63 7.02 28.22
C ARG A 66 11.50 5.80 27.89
N SER A 67 12.41 5.92 26.92
CA SER A 67 13.30 4.85 26.48
C SER A 67 14.68 4.93 27.13
N THR A 68 15.52 3.91 26.88
CA THR A 68 16.93 3.86 27.28
C THR A 68 17.86 4.66 26.37
N VAL A 69 17.34 5.28 25.29
CA VAL A 69 18.16 6.10 24.37
C VAL A 69 18.72 7.32 25.12
N PRO A 70 20.04 7.57 25.05
CA PRO A 70 20.66 8.72 25.70
C PRO A 70 20.04 10.04 25.24
N VAL A 71 19.82 10.97 26.18
CA VAL A 71 19.17 12.27 25.93
C VAL A 71 19.74 13.02 24.73
N PRO A 72 21.07 13.11 24.53
CA PRO A 72 21.64 13.83 23.38
C PRO A 72 21.27 13.25 22.01
N HIS A 73 20.83 11.99 21.95
CA HIS A 73 20.50 11.30 20.70
C HIS A 73 19.00 11.21 20.42
N ARG A 74 18.13 11.63 21.35
CA ARG A 74 16.68 11.43 21.20
C ARG A 74 16.08 12.20 20.02
N GLU A 75 16.54 13.44 19.82
CA GLU A 75 16.07 14.25 18.69
C GLU A 75 16.52 13.66 17.36
N ASP A 76 17.82 13.41 17.20
CA ASP A 76 18.37 12.78 16.00
C ASP A 76 17.75 11.40 15.74
N MET A 77 17.50 10.62 16.77
CA MET A 77 16.81 9.34 16.66
C MET A 77 15.37 9.51 16.18
N SER A 78 14.64 10.52 16.67
CA SER A 78 13.27 10.79 16.21
C SER A 78 13.23 11.18 14.72
N PHE A 79 14.20 11.97 14.25
CA PHE A 79 14.36 12.29 12.84
C PHE A 79 14.77 11.06 12.01
N ALA A 80 15.71 10.25 12.51
CA ALA A 80 16.14 9.04 11.82
C ALA A 80 14.99 8.03 11.67
N MET A 81 14.19 7.85 12.73
CA MET A 81 13.03 6.94 12.74
C MET A 81 11.88 7.41 11.84
N THR A 82 11.81 8.71 11.52
CA THR A 82 10.80 9.30 10.62
C THR A 82 11.39 9.53 9.23
N LEU A 83 12.17 10.60 9.09
CA LEU A 83 12.69 11.10 7.81
C LEU A 83 13.87 10.28 7.33
N GLY A 84 14.74 9.80 8.23
CA GLY A 84 15.86 8.93 7.87
C GLY A 84 15.40 7.63 7.21
N LYS A 85 14.35 6.99 7.75
CA LYS A 85 13.69 5.84 7.11
C LYS A 85 13.06 6.20 5.76
N GLN A 86 12.54 7.42 5.60
CA GLN A 86 12.02 7.91 4.32
C GLN A 86 13.15 8.30 3.34
N GLY A 87 14.43 8.25 3.74
CA GLY A 87 15.57 8.50 2.88
C GLY A 87 16.11 9.93 2.88
N LEU A 88 15.71 10.74 3.86
CA LEU A 88 16.38 12.01 4.12
C LEU A 88 17.71 11.75 4.81
N ALA A 89 18.80 12.24 4.23
CA ALA A 89 20.11 12.22 4.87
C ALA A 89 20.25 13.39 5.86
N PRO A 90 21.04 13.25 6.95
CA PRO A 90 21.43 14.37 7.77
C PRO A 90 22.25 15.41 6.95
N PRO A 91 22.28 16.70 7.34
CA PRO A 91 21.72 17.26 8.57
C PRO A 91 20.19 17.26 8.59
N TRP A 92 19.60 17.00 9.76
CA TRP A 92 18.15 16.94 9.91
C TRP A 92 17.50 18.32 9.73
N PRO A 93 16.24 18.38 9.27
CA PRO A 93 15.54 19.65 9.10
C PRO A 93 15.40 20.41 10.42
N ALA A 94 15.54 21.74 10.37
CA ALA A 94 15.39 22.58 11.56
C ALA A 94 13.96 22.61 12.13
N GLY A 95 12.97 22.11 11.37
CA GLY A 95 11.59 22.02 11.83
C GLY A 95 10.65 21.36 10.82
N PRO A 96 9.37 21.16 11.21
CA PRO A 96 8.38 20.44 10.42
C PRO A 96 8.14 21.02 9.01
N GLN A 97 8.28 22.34 8.84
CA GLN A 97 8.08 22.99 7.53
C GLN A 97 9.13 22.55 6.50
N GLN A 98 10.40 22.46 6.90
CA GLN A 98 11.47 22.00 6.01
C GLN A 98 11.30 20.51 5.66
N ALA A 99 10.86 19.69 6.62
CA ALA A 99 10.52 18.29 6.37
C ALA A 99 9.36 18.15 5.38
N THR A 100 8.30 18.96 5.54
CA THR A 100 7.18 19.02 4.60
C THR A 100 7.61 19.41 3.20
N ASP A 101 8.47 20.42 3.07
CA ASP A 101 8.96 20.87 1.77
C ASP A 101 9.78 19.80 1.06
N TRP A 102 10.57 19.05 1.83
CA TRP A 102 11.25 17.87 1.32
C TRP A 102 10.26 16.78 0.88
N GLN A 103 9.25 16.42 1.69
CA GLN A 103 8.25 15.40 1.35
C GLN A 103 7.41 15.77 0.11
N ILE A 104 7.04 17.04 -0.05
CA ILE A 104 6.34 17.53 -1.25
C ILE A 104 7.23 17.32 -2.48
N ARG A 105 8.53 17.66 -2.40
CA ARG A 105 9.47 17.41 -3.51
C ARG A 105 9.59 15.92 -3.84
N GLN A 106 9.70 15.05 -2.84
CA GLN A 106 9.76 13.60 -3.08
C GLN A 106 8.47 13.08 -3.72
N THR A 107 7.32 13.59 -3.28
CA THR A 107 6.02 13.23 -3.86
C THR A 107 5.92 13.65 -5.32
N LEU A 108 6.36 14.88 -5.64
CA LEU A 108 6.41 15.36 -7.03
C LEU A 108 7.36 14.50 -7.88
N ASN A 109 8.55 14.18 -7.37
CA ASN A 109 9.50 13.31 -8.08
C ASN A 109 8.87 11.96 -8.43
N VAL A 110 8.21 11.30 -7.47
CA VAL A 110 7.50 10.05 -7.72
C VAL A 110 6.38 10.26 -8.75
N LEU A 111 5.55 11.28 -8.58
CA LEU A 111 4.48 11.57 -9.53
C LEU A 111 4.99 11.94 -10.92
N GLU A 112 6.21 12.45 -11.10
CA GLU A 112 6.76 12.80 -12.42
C GLU A 112 7.44 11.61 -13.10
N GLN A 113 8.19 10.81 -12.33
CA GLN A 113 9.09 9.79 -12.86
C GLN A 113 8.54 8.37 -12.80
N ALA A 114 7.44 8.15 -12.06
CA ALA A 114 6.91 6.81 -11.85
C ALA A 114 6.43 6.11 -13.13
N ASP A 115 6.75 4.82 -13.19
CA ASP A 115 6.01 3.85 -13.96
C ASP A 115 4.59 3.70 -13.39
N VAL A 116 3.59 4.16 -14.15
CA VAL A 116 2.21 4.21 -13.70
C VAL A 116 1.49 2.90 -13.98
N CYS A 117 0.82 2.37 -12.95
CA CYS A 117 0.04 1.15 -13.00
C CYS A 117 -1.38 1.41 -12.51
N VAL A 118 -2.37 0.74 -13.11
CA VAL A 118 -3.71 0.58 -12.54
C VAL A 118 -3.95 -0.88 -12.22
N ILE A 119 -4.45 -1.18 -11.03
CA ILE A 119 -4.71 -2.56 -10.60
C ILE A 119 -6.17 -2.94 -10.85
N SER A 120 -6.40 -4.13 -11.41
CA SER A 120 -7.77 -4.64 -11.61
C SER A 120 -8.41 -5.04 -10.27
N PRO A 121 -9.75 -5.02 -10.15
CA PRO A 121 -10.44 -5.45 -8.93
C PRO A 121 -10.02 -6.83 -8.44
N GLY A 122 -9.89 -7.82 -9.35
CA GLY A 122 -9.45 -9.17 -8.98
C GLY A 122 -8.00 -9.25 -8.48
N ALA A 123 -7.09 -8.48 -9.08
CA ALA A 123 -5.71 -8.39 -8.59
C ALA A 123 -5.64 -7.65 -7.24
N HIS A 124 -6.41 -6.58 -7.10
CA HIS A 124 -6.52 -5.82 -5.85
C HIS A 124 -6.98 -6.72 -4.71
N ALA A 125 -8.07 -7.47 -4.89
CA ALA A 125 -8.57 -8.42 -3.90
C ALA A 125 -7.52 -9.47 -3.49
N ALA A 126 -6.72 -9.96 -4.43
CA ALA A 126 -5.63 -10.89 -4.13
C ALA A 126 -4.51 -10.25 -3.28
N VAL A 127 -4.14 -8.99 -3.59
CA VAL A 127 -3.18 -8.22 -2.78
C VAL A 127 -3.72 -7.98 -1.37
N MET A 128 -5.00 -7.62 -1.24
CA MET A 128 -5.67 -7.40 0.05
C MET A 128 -5.66 -8.67 0.90
N ALA A 129 -6.05 -9.81 0.30
CA ALA A 129 -6.03 -11.10 0.97
C ALA A 129 -4.61 -11.50 1.41
N ALA A 130 -3.60 -11.23 0.57
CA ALA A 130 -2.20 -11.46 0.92
C ALA A 130 -1.72 -10.57 2.07
N ALA A 131 -2.00 -9.27 1.99
CA ALA A 131 -1.63 -8.27 3.00
C ALA A 131 -2.25 -8.54 4.38
N ALA A 132 -3.47 -9.10 4.42
CA ALA A 132 -4.13 -9.50 5.65
C ALA A 132 -3.43 -10.66 6.38
N THR A 133 -2.55 -11.40 5.71
CA THR A 133 -1.79 -12.51 6.32
C THR A 133 -0.40 -12.10 6.82
N LEU A 134 0.05 -10.88 6.51
CA LEU A 134 1.40 -10.41 6.81
C LEU A 134 1.54 -9.90 8.24
N GLU A 135 2.68 -10.21 8.84
CA GLU A 135 3.17 -9.67 10.10
C GLU A 135 4.26 -8.61 9.82
N PRO A 136 4.57 -7.71 10.77
CA PRO A 136 5.57 -6.66 10.55
C PRO A 136 6.95 -7.18 10.09
N ALA A 137 7.41 -8.30 10.65
CA ALA A 137 8.70 -8.87 10.29
C ALA A 137 8.73 -9.44 8.87
N ASP A 138 7.60 -9.89 8.31
CA ASP A 138 7.58 -10.40 6.93
C ASP A 138 8.01 -9.32 5.94
N VAL A 139 7.59 -8.08 6.17
CA VAL A 139 7.87 -6.96 5.27
C VAL A 139 9.37 -6.64 5.23
N THR A 140 10.12 -6.98 6.29
CA THR A 140 11.57 -6.80 6.35
C THR A 140 12.37 -7.80 5.48
N THR A 141 11.69 -8.81 4.93
CA THR A 141 12.28 -9.76 3.96
C THR A 141 12.27 -9.23 2.52
N LEU A 142 11.86 -7.97 2.32
CA LEU A 142 11.82 -7.32 1.02
C LEU A 142 13.21 -7.24 0.40
N ASP A 143 13.30 -7.68 -0.86
CA ASP A 143 14.42 -7.47 -1.73
C ASP A 143 14.01 -6.47 -2.81
N ARG A 144 14.46 -5.22 -2.72
CA ARG A 144 14.01 -4.23 -3.70
C ARG A 144 14.49 -4.55 -5.12
N GLU A 145 15.63 -5.23 -5.27
CA GLU A 145 16.22 -5.51 -6.58
C GLU A 145 15.53 -6.70 -7.26
N SER A 146 15.04 -7.68 -6.49
CA SER A 146 14.39 -8.87 -7.05
C SER A 146 12.85 -8.89 -6.96
N ASP A 147 12.26 -8.16 -6.02
CA ASP A 147 10.81 -8.13 -5.83
C ASP A 147 10.12 -6.97 -6.58
N ILE A 148 10.83 -5.86 -6.82
CA ILE A 148 10.24 -4.63 -7.36
C ILE A 148 10.63 -4.43 -8.82
N HIS A 149 9.63 -4.39 -9.69
CA HIS A 149 9.82 -4.34 -11.15
C HIS A 149 10.36 -3.01 -11.69
N ALA A 150 10.30 -1.93 -10.91
CA ALA A 150 10.73 -0.60 -11.32
C ALA A 150 11.23 0.21 -10.11
N PRO A 151 12.37 0.91 -10.21
CA PRO A 151 12.92 1.71 -9.12
C PRO A 151 11.98 2.80 -8.62
N THR A 152 11.17 3.39 -9.51
CA THR A 152 10.15 4.39 -9.20
C THR A 152 8.84 4.00 -9.87
N GLY A 153 7.75 3.95 -9.11
CA GLY A 153 6.45 3.59 -9.65
C GLY A 153 5.27 4.12 -8.87
N PHE A 154 4.09 3.97 -9.45
CA PHE A 154 2.85 4.52 -8.92
C PHE A 154 1.69 3.61 -9.28
N VAL A 155 0.94 3.10 -8.30
CA VAL A 155 -0.20 2.23 -8.51
C VAL A 155 -1.49 2.88 -8.02
N VAL A 156 -2.49 2.97 -8.90
CA VAL A 156 -3.84 3.46 -8.57
C VAL A 156 -4.77 2.26 -8.34
N LEU A 157 -5.48 2.31 -7.22
CA LEU A 157 -6.42 1.27 -6.80
C LEU A 157 -7.75 1.39 -7.56
N PRO A 158 -8.45 0.26 -7.81
CA PRO A 158 -9.76 0.28 -8.47
C PRO A 158 -10.83 0.90 -7.58
N GLU A 159 -10.64 0.85 -6.27
CA GLU A 159 -11.46 1.46 -5.24
C GLU A 159 -10.58 1.89 -4.05
N PRO A 160 -10.94 2.95 -3.30
CA PRO A 160 -10.20 3.33 -2.10
C PRO A 160 -10.29 2.27 -1.01
N VAL A 161 -9.18 2.01 -0.34
CA VAL A 161 -9.13 1.17 0.86
C VAL A 161 -9.38 2.04 2.09
N VAL A 162 -10.40 1.71 2.88
CA VAL A 162 -10.73 2.43 4.12
C VAL A 162 -10.04 1.78 5.32
N LEU A 163 -9.26 2.58 6.04
CA LEU A 163 -8.44 2.19 7.17
C LEU A 163 -8.96 2.84 8.45
N VAL A 164 -9.01 2.06 9.53
CA VAL A 164 -9.11 2.56 10.90
C VAL A 164 -7.69 2.71 11.41
N ASN A 165 -7.22 3.94 11.54
CA ASN A 165 -5.86 4.23 11.95
C ASN A 165 -5.67 4.00 13.47
N ARG A 166 -4.41 4.08 13.91
CA ARG A 166 -3.99 4.00 15.31
C ARG A 166 -4.86 4.77 16.31
N GLY A 167 -5.35 5.94 15.92
CA GLY A 167 -6.18 6.81 16.77
C GLY A 167 -7.67 6.52 16.72
N GLY A 168 -8.09 5.46 16.01
CA GLY A 168 -9.49 5.14 15.71
C GLY A 168 -10.10 6.02 14.62
N GLY A 169 -9.32 6.94 14.04
CA GLY A 169 -9.76 7.78 12.94
C GLY A 169 -9.85 7.01 11.63
N LEU A 170 -10.79 7.39 10.77
CA LEU A 170 -10.88 6.84 9.43
C LEU A 170 -9.95 7.57 8.47
N SER A 171 -9.34 6.83 7.56
CA SER A 171 -8.61 7.35 6.40
C SER A 171 -8.91 6.46 5.19
N ASP A 172 -8.71 6.98 3.99
CA ASP A 172 -8.79 6.18 2.76
C ASP A 172 -7.49 6.29 1.96
N THR A 173 -7.08 5.19 1.33
CA THR A 173 -5.95 5.17 0.40
C THR A 173 -6.44 4.76 -0.98
N VAL A 174 -6.18 5.57 -2.00
CA VAL A 174 -6.59 5.34 -3.39
C VAL A 174 -5.40 5.07 -4.32
N ALA A 175 -4.18 5.44 -3.90
CA ALA A 175 -2.98 5.15 -4.65
C ALA A 175 -1.75 5.04 -3.75
N PHE A 176 -0.73 4.37 -4.26
CA PHE A 176 0.59 4.26 -3.65
C PHE A 176 1.66 4.68 -4.66
N GLY A 177 2.62 5.49 -4.23
CA GLY A 177 3.83 5.79 -4.98
C GLY A 177 5.04 5.20 -4.29
N TRP A 178 6.06 4.79 -5.04
CA TRP A 178 7.31 4.33 -4.45
C TRP A 178 8.54 4.81 -5.22
N GLN A 179 9.67 4.88 -4.52
CA GLN A 179 10.99 5.09 -5.12
C GLN A 179 12.09 4.43 -4.29
N PHE A 180 13.15 3.96 -4.94
CA PHE A 180 14.34 3.45 -4.27
C PHE A 180 15.11 4.58 -3.58
N ILE A 181 15.55 4.32 -2.37
CA ILE A 181 16.26 5.29 -1.52
C ILE A 181 17.42 4.62 -0.77
N SER A 182 18.25 5.42 -0.11
CA SER A 182 19.07 4.96 1.00
C SER A 182 18.41 5.42 2.29
N GLN A 183 18.12 4.51 3.21
CA GLN A 183 17.65 4.86 4.55
C GLN A 183 18.83 5.23 5.44
N HIS A 184 18.61 6.16 6.36
CA HIS A 184 19.62 6.66 7.29
C HIS A 184 19.21 6.37 8.73
N GLN A 185 20.06 5.69 9.50
CA GLN A 185 19.90 5.44 10.93
C GLN A 185 21.01 6.13 11.72
N VAL A 186 20.72 6.49 12.97
CA VAL A 186 21.67 7.21 13.83
C VAL A 186 22.37 6.29 14.84
N LEU A 187 21.72 5.22 15.30
CA LEU A 187 22.31 4.25 16.24
C LEU A 187 22.12 2.79 15.79
N PRO A 188 23.18 2.10 15.37
CA PRO A 188 24.46 2.69 14.93
C PRO A 188 24.26 3.59 13.70
N THR A 189 25.16 4.56 13.48
CA THR A 189 25.10 5.38 12.26
C THR A 189 25.34 4.49 11.06
N SER A 190 24.28 4.31 10.26
CA SER A 190 24.24 3.29 9.22
C SER A 190 23.36 3.73 8.06
N THR A 191 23.65 3.19 6.88
CA THR A 191 22.82 3.38 5.69
C THR A 191 22.39 2.05 5.10
N TYR A 192 21.13 1.94 4.70
CA TYR A 192 20.57 0.70 4.14
C TYR A 192 19.84 0.96 2.83
N PRO A 193 19.98 0.08 1.82
CA PRO A 193 19.08 0.09 0.67
C PRO A 193 17.61 -0.01 1.13
N GLY A 194 16.78 0.89 0.64
CA GLY A 194 15.37 0.91 1.00
C GLY A 194 14.45 1.39 -0.11
N VAL A 195 13.18 1.47 0.24
CA VAL A 195 12.09 1.95 -0.59
C VAL A 195 11.31 2.98 0.21
N GLN A 196 11.14 4.17 -0.35
CA GLN A 196 10.21 5.16 0.15
C GLN A 196 8.84 4.86 -0.44
N LEU A 197 7.82 4.83 0.40
CA LEU A 197 6.43 4.63 0.02
C LEU A 197 5.62 5.88 0.37
N THR A 198 4.85 6.40 -0.58
CA THR A 198 3.92 7.51 -0.38
C THR A 198 2.48 7.01 -0.54
N THR A 199 1.62 7.29 0.42
CA THR A 199 0.17 7.02 0.34
C THR A 199 -0.56 8.25 -0.15
N PHE A 200 -1.61 8.03 -0.96
CA PHE A 200 -2.47 9.08 -1.44
C PHE A 200 -3.92 8.77 -1.09
N MET A 201 -4.58 9.72 -0.46
CA MET A 201 -6.02 9.69 -0.20
C MET A 201 -6.78 10.32 -1.37
N ASP A 202 -8.04 9.92 -1.53
CA ASP A 202 -8.91 10.52 -2.55
C ASP A 202 -9.56 11.78 -1.98
N ARG A 203 -9.31 12.93 -2.61
CA ARG A 203 -9.96 14.19 -2.21
C ARG A 203 -11.47 14.06 -2.08
N ASP A 204 -12.09 13.35 -3.03
CA ASP A 204 -13.53 13.14 -3.10
C ASP A 204 -13.90 11.70 -2.68
N GLY A 205 -13.02 11.03 -1.93
CA GLY A 205 -13.14 9.66 -1.44
C GLY A 205 -14.28 9.42 -0.45
N PRO A 206 -14.44 8.17 0.02
CA PRO A 206 -15.51 7.79 0.93
C PRO A 206 -15.34 8.37 2.35
N VAL A 207 -14.10 8.67 2.76
CA VAL A 207 -13.81 9.23 4.09
C VAL A 207 -13.84 10.75 4.01
N GLN A 208 -14.90 11.36 4.54
CA GLN A 208 -15.16 12.81 4.45
C GLN A 208 -15.60 13.37 5.80
N PRO A 209 -14.73 13.39 6.82
CA PRO A 209 -15.09 13.97 8.10
C PRO A 209 -15.38 15.48 7.94
N PRO A 210 -16.16 16.09 8.86
CA PRO A 210 -16.59 17.48 8.73
C PRO A 210 -15.44 18.47 8.48
N GLU A 211 -14.32 18.30 9.17
CA GLU A 211 -13.10 19.10 9.02
C GLU A 211 -12.50 18.97 7.61
N TRP A 212 -12.49 17.77 7.03
CA TRP A 212 -12.01 17.57 5.67
C TRP A 212 -12.91 18.27 4.65
N ARG A 213 -14.23 18.15 4.81
CA ARG A 213 -15.21 18.85 3.95
C ARG A 213 -15.05 20.37 4.05
N MET A 214 -14.75 20.89 5.23
CA MET A 214 -14.46 22.30 5.44
C MET A 214 -13.17 22.71 4.70
N VAL A 215 -12.08 21.95 4.83
CA VAL A 215 -10.82 22.20 4.11
C VAL A 215 -11.04 22.19 2.59
N VAL A 216 -11.73 21.18 2.06
CA VAL A 216 -12.04 21.10 0.61
C VAL A 216 -12.87 22.30 0.15
N THR A 217 -13.85 22.73 0.95
CA THR A 217 -14.69 23.91 0.63
C THR A 217 -13.87 25.19 0.66
N GLN A 218 -13.05 25.39 1.68
CA GLN A 218 -12.17 26.56 1.82
C GLN A 218 -11.11 26.60 0.72
N ALA A 219 -10.52 25.47 0.35
CA ALA A 219 -9.56 25.36 -0.75
C ALA A 219 -10.18 25.80 -2.08
N ARG A 220 -11.41 25.37 -2.36
CA ARG A 220 -12.16 25.79 -3.56
C ARG A 220 -12.51 27.28 -3.51
N ALA A 221 -12.94 27.80 -2.37
CA ALA A 221 -13.27 29.22 -2.19
C ALA A 221 -12.05 30.14 -2.39
N ASN A 222 -10.85 29.67 -2.04
CA ASN A 222 -9.59 30.41 -2.21
C ASN A 222 -8.90 30.14 -3.56
N HIS A 223 -9.61 29.62 -4.56
CA HIS A 223 -9.06 29.29 -5.89
C HIS A 223 -7.82 28.38 -5.87
N THR A 224 -7.63 27.61 -4.80
CA THR A 224 -6.49 26.71 -4.61
C THR A 224 -6.99 25.31 -4.27
N PRO A 225 -7.73 24.65 -5.19
CA PRO A 225 -8.36 23.38 -4.89
C PRO A 225 -7.32 22.31 -4.55
N LEU A 226 -7.67 21.40 -3.65
CA LEU A 226 -6.84 20.24 -3.35
C LEU A 226 -6.66 19.35 -4.60
N PRO A 227 -5.48 18.73 -4.77
CA PRO A 227 -5.26 17.77 -5.83
C PRO A 227 -6.16 16.53 -5.66
N PRO A 228 -6.49 15.80 -6.73
CA PRO A 228 -7.30 14.58 -6.63
C PRO A 228 -6.57 13.41 -5.96
N PHE A 229 -5.23 13.39 -5.99
CA PHE A 229 -4.41 12.53 -5.13
C PHE A 229 -3.77 13.42 -4.06
N VAL A 230 -4.32 13.41 -2.85
CA VAL A 230 -3.76 14.18 -1.74
C VAL A 230 -2.73 13.30 -1.02
N PRO A 231 -1.46 13.71 -0.89
CA PRO A 231 -0.47 12.93 -0.16
C PRO A 231 -0.83 12.88 1.32
N ASP A 232 -0.93 11.68 1.88
CA ASP A 232 -1.39 11.45 3.25
C ASP A 232 -0.22 11.11 4.19
N GLY A 233 0.65 10.19 3.76
CA GLY A 233 1.79 9.73 4.54
C GLY A 233 2.96 9.27 3.68
N MET A 234 4.13 9.18 4.31
CA MET A 234 5.35 8.66 3.71
C MET A 234 6.03 7.68 4.67
N TYR A 235 6.41 6.53 4.15
CA TYR A 235 6.94 5.40 4.90
C TYR A 235 8.26 4.94 4.30
N GLY A 236 9.09 4.33 5.13
CA GLY A 236 10.35 3.74 4.71
C GLY A 236 10.37 2.25 4.96
N LEU A 237 10.63 1.46 3.91
CA LEU A 237 10.84 0.02 3.99
C LEU A 237 12.31 -0.31 3.72
N ARG A 238 12.92 -1.15 4.54
CA ARG A 238 14.21 -1.77 4.18
C ARG A 238 14.00 -2.68 2.98
N GLY A 239 14.93 -2.65 2.03
CA GLY A 239 14.85 -3.41 0.78
C GLY A 239 16.10 -4.27 0.55
N ASP A 240 16.87 -4.51 1.61
CA ASP A 240 18.14 -5.22 1.61
C ASP A 240 18.05 -6.63 2.21
N ARG A 241 16.82 -7.14 2.37
CA ARG A 241 16.56 -8.51 2.84
C ARG A 241 17.14 -8.82 4.22
N ALA A 242 17.22 -7.82 5.10
CA ALA A 242 17.90 -7.92 6.38
C ALA A 242 17.55 -9.15 7.23
N THR A 243 16.35 -9.72 7.03
CA THR A 243 15.81 -10.82 7.83
C THR A 243 15.47 -12.09 7.02
N ALA A 244 15.89 -12.16 5.75
CA ALA A 244 15.53 -13.29 4.87
C ALA A 244 15.97 -14.66 5.43
N ASP A 245 17.13 -14.70 6.09
CA ASP A 245 17.72 -15.93 6.64
C ASP A 245 17.42 -16.14 8.13
N GLN A 246 16.65 -15.25 8.75
CA GLN A 246 16.29 -15.38 10.16
C GLN A 246 15.30 -16.52 10.40
N SER A 247 15.39 -17.13 11.58
CA SER A 247 14.47 -18.21 11.97
C SER A 247 13.05 -17.67 12.14
N THR A 248 12.05 -18.58 12.15
CA THR A 248 10.65 -18.19 12.42
C THR A 248 10.49 -17.57 13.81
N GLU A 249 11.29 -18.01 14.79
CA GLU A 249 11.28 -17.48 16.16
C GLU A 249 11.83 -16.05 16.21
N ASP A 250 12.94 -15.77 15.52
CA ASP A 250 13.53 -14.43 15.43
C ASP A 250 12.54 -13.43 14.78
N LEU A 251 11.88 -13.84 13.70
CA LEU A 251 10.85 -13.02 13.04
C LEU A 251 9.63 -12.77 13.94
N ALA A 252 9.25 -13.75 14.75
CA ALA A 252 8.18 -13.58 15.73
C ALA A 252 8.58 -12.58 16.81
N SER A 253 9.84 -12.61 17.28
CA SER A 253 10.39 -11.64 18.22
C SER A 253 10.40 -10.22 17.63
N LEU A 254 10.90 -10.05 16.40
CA LEU A 254 10.89 -8.75 15.72
C LEU A 254 9.47 -8.19 15.54
N SER A 255 8.51 -9.05 15.19
CA SER A 255 7.10 -8.65 15.11
C SER A 255 6.55 -8.25 16.48
N ALA A 256 6.95 -8.91 17.56
CA ALA A 256 6.55 -8.55 18.92
C ALA A 256 7.13 -7.18 19.34
N GLU A 257 8.40 -6.92 19.07
CA GLU A 257 9.06 -5.63 19.32
C GLU A 257 8.39 -4.49 18.53
N HIS A 258 8.08 -4.71 17.25
CA HIS A 258 7.37 -3.74 16.44
C HIS A 258 5.99 -3.43 17.01
N ARG A 259 5.24 -4.45 17.44
CA ARG A 259 3.93 -4.26 18.08
C ARG A 259 4.05 -3.52 19.40
N GLN A 260 5.08 -3.79 20.20
CA GLN A 260 5.33 -3.09 21.45
C GLN A 260 5.62 -1.59 21.23
N LEU A 261 6.47 -1.26 20.24
CA LEU A 261 6.73 0.13 19.86
C LEU A 261 5.44 0.83 19.41
N ASN A 262 4.65 0.17 18.57
CA ASN A 262 3.36 0.72 18.14
C ASN A 262 2.41 0.92 19.31
N GLN A 263 2.26 -0.05 20.21
CA GLN A 263 1.46 0.13 21.42
C GLN A 263 1.93 1.32 22.27
N ALA A 264 3.23 1.55 22.39
CA ALA A 264 3.77 2.73 23.07
C ALA A 264 3.38 4.03 22.35
N LEU A 265 3.45 4.05 21.01
CA LEU A 265 2.99 5.18 20.20
C LEU A 265 1.47 5.40 20.32
N ASN A 266 0.67 4.34 20.32
CA ASN A 266 -0.80 4.41 20.48
C ASN A 266 -1.18 5.06 21.82
N ARG A 267 -0.42 4.83 22.89
CA ARG A 267 -0.68 5.43 24.21
C ARG A 267 -0.38 6.93 24.28
N VAL A 268 0.48 7.45 23.39
CA VAL A 268 0.86 8.87 23.36
C VAL A 268 0.15 9.65 22.27
N ALA A 269 -0.32 8.97 21.23
CA ALA A 269 -1.15 9.55 20.19
C ALA A 269 -2.38 10.18 20.84
N ARG A 270 -2.62 11.46 20.57
CA ARG A 270 -3.85 12.11 21.03
C ARG A 270 -5.01 11.49 20.25
N PRO A 271 -6.09 11.04 20.92
CA PRO A 271 -7.27 10.58 20.22
C PRO A 271 -7.84 11.76 19.42
N ASN A 272 -7.61 11.74 18.10
CA ASN A 272 -8.20 12.68 17.17
C ASN A 272 -9.55 12.19 16.64
N ALA A 273 -10.25 11.29 17.35
CA ALA A 273 -11.45 10.67 16.80
C ALA A 273 -12.70 11.53 17.02
N PRO A 274 -13.24 12.23 15.98
CA PRO A 274 -14.68 12.42 15.91
C PRO A 274 -15.33 11.06 15.64
N SER A 275 -16.27 10.69 16.49
CA SER A 275 -17.15 9.54 16.31
C SER A 275 -18.25 9.91 15.32
N GLU A 276 -18.02 9.83 14.00
CA GLU A 276 -19.15 9.84 13.07
C GLU A 276 -18.87 9.12 11.73
N ILE A 277 -19.93 8.45 11.29
CA ILE A 277 -19.96 7.30 10.40
C ILE A 277 -20.19 7.78 8.95
N GLY A 278 -19.25 7.47 8.06
CA GLY A 278 -19.56 7.25 6.65
C GLY A 278 -19.84 5.77 6.45
N GLU A 279 -21.02 5.40 5.95
CA GLU A 279 -21.31 4.01 5.59
C GLU A 279 -20.40 3.55 4.45
N TRP A 280 -19.73 2.41 4.67
CA TRP A 280 -19.14 1.60 3.62
C TRP A 280 -19.17 0.12 4.06
N ASP A 281 -19.82 -0.73 3.26
CA ASP A 281 -20.01 -2.17 3.50
C ASP A 281 -19.27 -3.04 2.46
N GLY A 282 -18.08 -2.58 2.05
CA GLY A 282 -17.02 -3.41 1.45
C GLY A 282 -15.87 -3.80 2.41
N GLY A 283 -15.96 -3.42 3.69
CA GLY A 283 -15.15 -3.96 4.81
C GLY A 283 -13.94 -3.12 5.28
N ARG A 284 -14.01 -2.52 6.48
CA ARG A 284 -12.93 -1.69 7.07
C ARG A 284 -11.71 -2.53 7.48
N ILE A 285 -10.52 -1.95 7.35
CA ILE A 285 -9.27 -2.58 7.79
C ILE A 285 -8.75 -1.88 9.03
N GLU A 286 -8.60 -2.66 10.10
CA GLU A 286 -7.92 -2.21 11.31
C GLU A 286 -6.41 -2.11 11.04
N ASP A 287 -5.86 -0.91 11.11
CA ASP A 287 -4.42 -0.62 10.98
C ASP A 287 -3.85 -0.10 12.30
N VAL A 288 -4.02 -0.92 13.34
CA VAL A 288 -3.59 -0.63 14.72
C VAL A 288 -2.07 -0.45 14.87
N HIS A 289 -1.30 -0.83 13.84
CA HIS A 289 0.16 -0.80 13.83
C HIS A 289 0.72 0.18 12.78
N ASP A 290 -0.11 0.94 12.07
CA ASP A 290 0.35 1.93 11.08
C ASP A 290 1.29 1.28 10.03
N ASP A 291 0.95 0.06 9.63
CA ASP A 291 1.78 -0.82 8.79
C ASP A 291 1.04 -1.38 7.57
N PHE A 292 -0.25 -1.05 7.40
CA PHE A 292 -1.03 -1.57 6.29
C PHE A 292 -0.44 -1.19 4.93
N ALA A 293 0.01 0.05 4.76
CA ALA A 293 0.65 0.50 3.52
C ALA A 293 1.87 -0.37 3.16
N ALA A 294 2.68 -0.70 4.18
CA ALA A 294 3.85 -1.54 4.04
C ALA A 294 3.48 -2.99 3.66
N ARG A 295 2.48 -3.57 4.34
CA ARG A 295 1.95 -4.92 4.03
C ARG A 295 1.34 -5.00 2.64
N TYR A 296 0.53 -4.02 2.26
CA TYR A 296 -0.12 -3.96 0.95
C TYR A 296 0.91 -3.91 -0.17
N MET A 297 1.89 -3.01 -0.08
CA MET A 297 2.90 -2.86 -1.14
C MET A 297 3.87 -4.03 -1.21
N PHE A 298 4.25 -4.60 -0.06
CA PHE A 298 5.02 -5.84 -0.03
C PHE A 298 4.29 -6.99 -0.75
N ALA A 299 3.01 -7.19 -0.42
CA ALA A 299 2.17 -8.19 -1.09
C ALA A 299 2.03 -7.91 -2.60
N PHE A 300 1.83 -6.64 -2.99
CA PHE A 300 1.75 -6.22 -4.39
C PHE A 300 3.01 -6.59 -5.18
N TRP A 301 4.19 -6.22 -4.69
CA TRP A 301 5.47 -6.52 -5.34
C TRP A 301 5.74 -8.01 -5.39
N ARG A 302 5.55 -8.72 -4.28
CA ARG A 302 5.78 -10.16 -4.23
C ARG A 302 4.85 -10.95 -5.15
N LEU A 303 3.56 -10.65 -5.17
CA LEU A 303 2.61 -11.33 -6.07
C LEU A 303 2.95 -11.09 -7.56
N ALA A 304 3.47 -9.90 -7.90
CA ALA A 304 3.97 -9.62 -9.24
C ALA A 304 5.25 -10.41 -9.54
N SER A 305 6.22 -10.43 -8.61
CA SER A 305 7.49 -11.15 -8.77
C SER A 305 7.30 -12.67 -8.93
N HIS A 306 6.28 -13.25 -8.28
CA HIS A 306 5.95 -14.68 -8.38
C HIS A 306 5.03 -15.01 -9.57
N GLY A 307 4.64 -14.02 -10.38
CA GLY A 307 3.75 -14.20 -11.52
C GLY A 307 2.28 -14.49 -11.18
N THR A 308 1.87 -14.31 -9.91
CA THR A 308 0.46 -14.42 -9.51
C THR A 308 -0.34 -13.26 -10.09
N THR A 309 0.28 -12.09 -10.19
CA THR A 309 -0.22 -10.97 -10.98
C THR A 309 0.70 -10.70 -12.17
N SER A 310 0.11 -10.28 -13.29
CA SER A 310 0.83 -9.85 -14.48
C SER A 310 0.74 -8.33 -14.60
N ILE A 311 1.87 -7.68 -14.90
CA ILE A 311 1.94 -6.26 -15.24
C ILE A 311 2.15 -6.16 -16.75
N GLY A 312 1.20 -5.58 -17.48
CA GLY A 312 1.30 -5.49 -18.94
C GLY A 312 0.58 -4.26 -19.50
N PRO A 313 0.73 -3.96 -20.79
CA PRO A 313 0.11 -2.79 -21.40
C PRO A 313 -1.43 -2.88 -21.36
N VAL A 314 -2.09 -1.72 -21.43
CA VAL A 314 -3.53 -1.65 -21.69
C VAL A 314 -3.78 -2.23 -23.09
N ALA A 315 -4.51 -3.34 -23.17
CA ALA A 315 -4.85 -3.94 -24.46
C ALA A 315 -5.66 -2.94 -25.30
N PRO A 316 -5.31 -2.73 -26.58
CA PRO A 316 -6.07 -1.84 -27.45
C PRO A 316 -7.50 -2.38 -27.59
N ARG A 317 -8.49 -1.52 -27.35
CA ARG A 317 -9.88 -1.86 -27.59
C ARG A 317 -10.02 -2.11 -29.10
N ARG A 318 -10.35 -3.33 -29.52
CA ARG A 318 -10.75 -3.63 -30.91
C ARG A 318 -12.09 -2.94 -31.17
N SER A 319 -12.07 -1.65 -31.48
CA SER A 319 -13.23 -0.96 -32.06
C SER A 319 -13.26 -1.19 -33.57
N PRO A 320 -14.43 -1.36 -34.21
CA PRO A 320 -14.54 -1.33 -35.67
C PRO A 320 -13.98 -0.01 -36.17
N ALA A 321 -13.17 -0.06 -37.22
CA ALA A 321 -12.45 1.08 -37.77
C ALA A 321 -13.42 2.21 -38.16
N HIS A 322 -13.38 3.32 -37.42
CA HIS A 322 -13.89 4.59 -37.91
C HIS A 322 -12.69 5.52 -38.14
N PRO A 323 -12.44 5.95 -39.38
CA PRO A 323 -11.32 6.82 -39.69
C PRO A 323 -11.77 8.28 -39.55
N ASP A 324 -11.69 8.86 -38.36
CA ASP A 324 -11.30 10.28 -38.23
C ASP A 324 -11.02 10.74 -36.79
N THR A 325 -10.21 11.79 -36.71
CA THR A 325 -9.83 12.67 -35.58
C THR A 325 -8.56 12.34 -34.76
N THR A 326 -7.46 12.96 -35.20
CA THR A 326 -6.41 13.64 -34.41
C THR A 326 -5.79 12.90 -33.21
N SER A 327 -4.76 12.11 -33.50
CA SER A 327 -3.47 12.00 -32.79
C SER A 327 -3.41 12.19 -31.25
N GLN A 328 -4.30 11.59 -30.47
CA GLN A 328 -3.92 11.21 -29.11
C GLN A 328 -3.07 9.95 -29.21
N ARG A 329 -1.76 10.10 -29.02
CA ARG A 329 -0.88 8.95 -28.77
C ARG A 329 -1.57 8.12 -27.68
N PRO A 330 -1.88 6.83 -27.93
CA PRO A 330 -2.42 5.99 -26.87
C PRO A 330 -1.46 6.09 -25.68
N ASP A 331 -2.05 6.20 -24.50
CA ASP A 331 -1.43 6.33 -23.19
C ASP A 331 -0.57 5.08 -22.89
N ARG A 332 0.52 4.93 -23.64
CA ARG A 332 1.39 3.73 -23.69
C ARG A 332 2.17 3.53 -22.40
N ASP A 333 2.15 4.52 -21.52
CA ASP A 333 2.96 4.57 -20.30
C ASP A 333 2.21 4.02 -19.08
N ILE A 334 0.90 3.71 -19.21
CA ILE A 334 0.12 3.10 -18.12
C ILE A 334 0.01 1.59 -18.32
N ARG A 335 0.46 0.84 -17.30
CA ARG A 335 0.35 -0.61 -17.22
C ARG A 335 -0.89 -1.02 -16.44
N VAL A 336 -1.40 -2.20 -16.74
CA VAL A 336 -2.52 -2.82 -16.04
C VAL A 336 -1.98 -4.01 -15.28
N VAL A 337 -2.25 -4.05 -13.98
CA VAL A 337 -1.98 -5.20 -13.12
C VAL A 337 -3.23 -6.06 -13.09
N ARG A 338 -3.09 -7.33 -13.49
CA ARG A 338 -4.18 -8.32 -13.52
C ARG A 338 -3.79 -9.58 -12.77
N LEU A 339 -4.78 -10.30 -12.26
CA LEU A 339 -4.56 -11.64 -11.74
C LEU A 339 -4.25 -12.56 -12.92
N THR A 340 -3.16 -13.33 -12.82
CA THR A 340 -2.84 -14.34 -13.83
C THR A 340 -3.83 -15.49 -13.69
N HIS A 341 -4.42 -15.96 -14.78
CA HIS A 341 -5.33 -17.12 -14.81
C HIS A 341 -4.58 -18.45 -14.56
N GLN A 342 -3.70 -18.53 -13.57
CA GLN A 342 -2.98 -19.73 -13.22
C GLN A 342 -2.65 -19.71 -11.72
N VAL A 343 -3.61 -20.12 -10.90
CA VAL A 343 -3.28 -21.28 -10.05
C VAL A 343 -3.71 -22.46 -10.91
N PRO A 344 -2.80 -23.18 -11.58
CA PRO A 344 -3.13 -24.54 -11.93
C PRO A 344 -3.52 -25.18 -10.60
N SER A 345 -4.78 -25.58 -10.45
CA SER A 345 -5.08 -26.76 -9.64
C SER A 345 -3.94 -27.72 -9.95
N GLN A 346 -3.11 -27.99 -8.94
CA GLN A 346 -1.83 -28.68 -9.12
C GLN A 346 -2.01 -29.77 -10.16
N ARG A 347 -1.10 -29.79 -11.15
CA ARG A 347 -0.77 -30.94 -11.96
C ARG A 347 -1.24 -32.19 -11.23
N THR A 348 -2.19 -32.92 -11.81
CA THR A 348 -2.31 -34.35 -11.56
C THR A 348 -0.88 -34.87 -11.55
N HIS A 349 -0.37 -35.20 -10.37
CA HIS A 349 0.95 -35.80 -10.24
C HIS A 349 0.92 -37.03 -11.17
N PRO A 350 1.77 -37.09 -12.21
CA PRO A 350 2.06 -38.38 -12.81
C PRO A 350 2.84 -39.13 -11.73
N GLU A 351 2.18 -40.12 -11.12
CA GLU A 351 2.79 -41.25 -10.44
C GLU A 351 4.10 -40.93 -9.66
N GLU A 352 3.97 -40.17 -8.56
CA GLU A 352 4.97 -40.29 -7.49
C GLU A 352 4.73 -41.64 -6.80
N ALA A 353 5.52 -42.63 -7.22
CA ALA A 353 5.70 -43.90 -6.56
C ALA A 353 6.22 -43.67 -5.12
N GLY A 354 5.30 -43.46 -4.19
CA GLY A 354 5.58 -43.33 -2.76
C GLY A 354 4.31 -43.04 -1.97
N GLN A 355 3.59 -44.09 -1.56
CA GLN A 355 2.48 -44.13 -0.58
C GLN A 355 1.83 -42.77 -0.17
N GLY A 356 1.35 -42.01 -1.15
CA GLY A 356 0.71 -40.73 -0.92
C GLY A 356 -0.72 -40.93 -0.38
N ARG A 357 -1.11 -40.10 0.58
CA ARG A 357 -2.47 -40.09 1.14
C ARG A 357 -3.49 -39.79 0.03
N VAL A 358 -4.28 -40.79 -0.36
CA VAL A 358 -5.39 -40.61 -1.31
C VAL A 358 -6.51 -39.84 -0.62
N TYR A 359 -6.84 -38.66 -1.13
CA TYR A 359 -7.93 -37.84 -0.60
C TYR A 359 -9.25 -38.22 -1.28
N SER A 360 -10.27 -38.57 -0.50
CA SER A 360 -11.63 -38.90 -1.02
C SER A 360 -12.57 -37.69 -1.11
N ARG A 361 -12.08 -36.50 -0.73
CA ARG A 361 -12.87 -35.26 -0.65
C ARG A 361 -12.06 -34.08 -1.21
N ARG A 362 -12.75 -33.03 -1.65
CA ARG A 362 -12.14 -31.73 -1.98
C ARG A 362 -12.64 -30.63 -1.04
N TRP A 363 -11.85 -29.60 -0.77
CA TRP A 363 -12.21 -28.50 0.15
C TRP A 363 -11.59 -27.17 -0.28
N PRO A 364 -12.21 -26.02 0.06
CA PRO A 364 -11.64 -24.71 -0.22
C PRO A 364 -10.42 -24.44 0.67
N VAL A 365 -9.35 -23.93 0.06
CA VAL A 365 -8.15 -23.46 0.74
C VAL A 365 -8.14 -21.94 0.69
N ARG A 366 -8.17 -21.30 1.87
CA ARG A 366 -7.98 -19.86 1.99
C ARG A 366 -6.55 -19.48 1.61
N MET A 367 -6.38 -18.23 1.18
CA MET A 367 -5.06 -17.65 0.96
C MET A 367 -4.22 -17.81 2.23
N HIS A 368 -3.03 -18.39 2.11
CA HIS A 368 -2.07 -18.49 3.21
C HIS A 368 -0.64 -18.28 2.69
N LYS A 369 0.21 -17.74 3.56
CA LYS A 369 1.63 -17.51 3.27
C LYS A 369 2.47 -18.73 3.67
N VAL A 370 3.54 -19.00 2.94
CA VAL A 370 4.53 -20.06 3.22
C VAL A 370 5.93 -19.50 2.97
N ARG A 371 6.89 -19.80 3.85
CA ARG A 371 8.31 -19.56 3.58
C ARG A 371 8.87 -20.76 2.80
N GLN A 372 8.99 -20.61 1.49
CA GLN A 372 9.47 -21.68 0.61
C GLN A 372 10.97 -21.55 0.38
N TRP A 373 11.70 -22.65 0.58
CA TRP A 373 13.12 -22.75 0.22
C TRP A 373 13.29 -22.86 -1.30
N TYR A 374 14.22 -22.05 -1.85
CA TYR A 374 14.60 -22.06 -3.26
C TYR A 374 16.07 -22.50 -3.39
N PRO A 375 16.35 -23.78 -3.74
CA PRO A 375 17.71 -24.30 -3.82
C PRO A 375 18.61 -23.55 -4.81
N SER A 376 18.06 -23.03 -5.90
CA SER A 376 18.80 -22.30 -6.94
C SER A 376 19.39 -20.98 -6.45
N THR A 377 18.71 -20.34 -5.50
CA THR A 377 19.12 -19.06 -4.91
C THR A 377 19.54 -19.22 -3.44
N GLN A 378 19.50 -20.45 -2.92
CA GLN A 378 19.80 -20.81 -1.54
C GLN A 378 19.13 -19.90 -0.50
N GLU A 379 17.83 -19.63 -0.68
CA GLU A 379 17.10 -18.70 0.20
C GLU A 379 15.67 -19.15 0.51
N HIS A 380 15.11 -18.67 1.62
CA HIS A 380 13.68 -18.76 1.89
C HIS A 380 12.96 -17.51 1.37
N ARG A 381 11.93 -17.69 0.54
CA ARG A 381 11.03 -16.59 0.13
C ARG A 381 9.63 -16.78 0.67
N LEU A 382 9.00 -15.69 1.08
CA LEU A 382 7.59 -15.70 1.42
C LEU A 382 6.76 -15.73 0.15
N ILE A 383 5.98 -16.79 -0.05
CA ILE A 383 5.03 -16.92 -1.16
C ILE A 383 3.60 -17.07 -0.63
N TRP A 384 2.63 -16.82 -1.50
CA TRP A 384 1.23 -17.08 -1.21
C TRP A 384 0.70 -18.26 -2.00
N ARG A 385 -0.16 -19.05 -1.35
CA ARG A 385 -0.90 -20.14 -1.95
C ARG A 385 -2.40 -19.89 -1.70
N GLY A 386 -3.21 -19.87 -2.76
CA GLY A 386 -4.66 -19.69 -2.64
C GLY A 386 -5.21 -18.44 -3.34
N PRO A 387 -6.54 -18.26 -3.28
CA PRO A 387 -7.54 -19.28 -2.91
C PRO A 387 -7.70 -20.33 -4.02
N TYR A 388 -7.80 -21.62 -3.66
CA TYR A 388 -8.05 -22.71 -4.61
C TYR A 388 -8.79 -23.88 -3.94
N ILE A 389 -9.29 -24.83 -4.74
CA ILE A 389 -9.90 -26.09 -4.25
C ILE A 389 -8.83 -27.18 -4.24
N LYS A 390 -8.60 -27.82 -3.09
CA LYS A 390 -7.67 -28.96 -2.93
C LYS A 390 -8.44 -30.27 -2.92
N GLY A 391 -7.92 -31.31 -3.57
CA GLY A 391 -8.51 -32.66 -3.65
C GLY A 391 -8.82 -33.08 -5.10
N PRO A 392 -9.18 -34.35 -5.36
CA PRO A 392 -9.53 -34.81 -6.70
C PRO A 392 -10.70 -34.01 -7.29
N ALA A 393 -10.67 -33.76 -8.61
CA ALA A 393 -11.65 -32.92 -9.28
C ALA A 393 -13.07 -33.51 -9.21
N ASP A 394 -13.17 -34.83 -9.16
CA ASP A 394 -14.37 -35.67 -9.08
C ASP A 394 -14.83 -35.94 -7.64
N ALA A 395 -14.03 -35.59 -6.62
CA ALA A 395 -14.40 -35.83 -5.22
C ALA A 395 -15.45 -34.81 -4.70
N PRO A 396 -16.32 -35.19 -3.75
CA PRO A 396 -17.29 -34.28 -3.14
C PRO A 396 -16.64 -33.06 -2.45
N LEU A 397 -17.21 -31.86 -2.66
CA LEU A 397 -16.76 -30.62 -2.02
C LEU A 397 -17.26 -30.54 -0.58
N VAL A 398 -16.35 -30.43 0.37
CA VAL A 398 -16.64 -30.17 1.78
C VAL A 398 -16.52 -28.68 2.03
N MET A 399 -17.65 -28.05 2.36
CA MET A 399 -17.70 -26.69 2.89
C MET A 399 -17.85 -26.83 4.41
N GLY A 400 -16.75 -26.70 5.16
CA GLY A 400 -16.76 -26.84 6.62
C GLY A 400 -16.01 -25.71 7.30
N GLU A 401 -16.59 -25.16 8.38
CA GLU A 401 -15.83 -24.47 9.41
C GLU A 401 -14.84 -25.46 10.03
N LYS A 402 -13.55 -25.09 10.10
CA LYS A 402 -12.57 -25.91 10.80
C LYS A 402 -12.80 -25.74 12.31
N ALA A 403 -13.21 -26.81 12.97
CA ALA A 403 -13.03 -26.95 14.41
C ALA A 403 -11.55 -27.29 14.68
N TYR A 404 -10.89 -26.51 15.53
CA TYR A 404 -9.60 -26.88 16.10
C TYR A 404 -9.87 -27.62 17.40
N LEU A 405 -9.30 -28.81 17.55
CA LEU A 405 -9.18 -29.45 18.86
C LEU A 405 -8.15 -28.65 19.64
N VAL A 406 -8.60 -28.01 20.70
CA VAL A 406 -7.73 -27.44 21.73
C VAL A 406 -7.49 -28.60 22.69
N ASP A 407 -6.28 -29.15 22.67
CA ASP A 407 -5.80 -30.03 23.74
C ASP A 407 -5.23 -29.19 24.89
#